data_AF-A0A6B8TAD4-F1
#
_entry.id   AF-A0A6B8TAD4-F1
#
_cell.length_a   1.000
_cell.length_b   1.000
_cell.length_c   1.000
_cell.angle_alpha   90.00
_cell.angle_beta   90.00
_cell.angle_gamma   90.00
#
_symmetry.space_group_name_H-M   'P 1'
#
loop_
_entity.id
_entity.type
_entity.pdbx_description
1 polymer ?
#
loop_
_entity_poly.entity_id
_entity_poly.type
_entity_poly.pdbx_seq_one_letter_code
_entity_poly.pdbx_strand_id
1 'polypeptide(L)' 'MYANAIPLREKLDFQQYQKAVKALLNIGIQIAEPEEDDFYYELSSEEVERLRKSEQQIKEGKTISSDQLFKRLRAKYAN' A
#
# COMPACT_ATOMS: atom_id res chain seq x y z
N MET A 1 -2.89 23.31 19.30
CA MET A 1 -3.24 23.83 17.97
C MET A 1 -1.98 24.48 17.39
N TYR A 2 -1.18 23.73 16.61
CA TYR A 2 0.07 24.25 16.04
C TYR A 2 -0.26 25.03 14.76
N ALA A 3 -0.16 26.35 14.82
CA ALA A 3 -0.57 27.28 13.75
C ALA A 3 0.47 27.49 12.63
N ASN A 4 1.48 26.61 12.51
CA ASN A 4 2.66 26.85 11.64
C ASN A 4 2.96 25.70 10.65
N ALA A 5 1.96 24.93 10.23
CA ALA A 5 2.12 23.87 9.23
C ALA A 5 1.45 24.26 7.90
N ILE A 6 2.14 24.07 6.78
CA ILE A 6 1.59 24.32 5.43
C ILE A 6 1.10 22.97 4.87
N PRO A 7 -0.22 22.78 4.63
CA PRO A 7 -0.73 21.54 4.07
C PRO A 7 -0.35 21.39 2.60
N LEU A 8 0.40 20.35 2.26
CA LEU A 8 0.88 20.09 0.89
C LEU A 8 -0.04 19.17 0.08
N ARG A 9 -0.72 18.19 0.73
CA ARG A 9 -1.54 17.17 0.05
C ARG A 9 -2.80 17.72 -0.60
N GLU A 10 -3.42 18.76 -0.02
CA GLU A 10 -4.71 19.27 -0.50
C GLU A 10 -4.64 19.98 -1.86
N LYS A 11 -3.44 20.40 -2.29
CA LYS A 11 -3.24 21.23 -3.49
C LYS A 11 -2.43 20.56 -4.59
N LEU A 12 -1.89 19.36 -4.34
CA LEU A 12 -0.95 18.68 -5.23
C LEU A 12 -1.43 17.27 -5.54
N ASP A 13 -1.31 16.86 -6.81
CA ASP A 13 -1.45 15.44 -7.14
C ASP A 13 -0.30 14.60 -6.52
N PHE A 14 -0.46 13.28 -6.49
CA PHE A 14 0.51 12.38 -5.85
C PHE A 14 1.94 12.55 -6.38
N GLN A 15 2.13 12.73 -7.69
CA GLN A 15 3.46 12.88 -8.28
C GLN A 15 4.07 14.24 -7.94
N GLN A 16 3.26 15.29 -7.95
CA GLN A 16 3.68 16.64 -7.57
C GLN A 16 4.04 16.72 -6.09
N TYR A 17 3.25 16.08 -5.23
CA TYR A 17 3.54 15.94 -3.81
C TYR A 17 4.90 15.26 -3.58
N GLN A 18 5.18 14.14 -4.24
CA GLN A 18 6.47 13.45 -4.11
C GLN A 18 7.65 14.32 -4.55
N LYS A 19 7.49 15.09 -5.63
CA LYS A 19 8.55 16.01 -6.10
C LYS A 19 8.79 17.14 -5.10
N ALA A 20 7.73 17.74 -4.56
CA ALA A 20 7.81 18.80 -3.57
C ALA A 20 8.48 18.32 -2.27
N VAL A 21 8.06 17.15 -1.76
CA VAL A 21 8.67 16.51 -0.57
C VAL A 21 10.17 16.28 -0.78
N LYS A 22 10.55 15.69 -1.91
CA LYS A 22 11.98 15.45 -2.22
C LYS A 22 12.78 16.74 -2.31
N ALA A 23 12.23 17.78 -2.94
CA ALA A 23 12.91 19.07 -3.06
C ALA A 23 13.13 19.74 -1.69
N LEU A 24 12.12 19.70 -0.81
CA LEU A 24 12.18 20.25 0.54
C LEU A 24 13.19 19.48 1.42
N LEU A 25 13.18 18.15 1.36
CA LEU A 25 14.16 17.32 2.06
C LEU A 25 15.59 17.60 1.59
N ASN A 26 15.80 17.79 0.29
CA ASN A 26 17.12 18.09 -0.27
C ASN A 26 17.71 19.42 0.21
N ILE A 27 16.88 20.37 0.63
CA ILE A 27 17.33 21.67 1.19
C ILE A 27 17.30 21.69 2.72
N GLY A 28 17.12 20.52 3.36
CA GLY A 28 17.18 20.35 4.81
C GLY A 28 15.92 20.76 5.57
N ILE A 29 14.79 20.97 4.87
CA ILE A 29 13.50 21.26 5.52
C ILE A 29 12.87 19.93 5.96
N GLN A 30 12.64 19.81 7.27
CA GLN A 30 11.91 18.69 7.84
C GLN A 30 10.41 18.90 7.62
N ILE A 31 9.76 17.87 7.10
CA ILE A 31 8.32 17.88 6.87
C ILE A 31 7.70 17.17 8.07
N ALA A 32 6.96 17.91 8.88
CA ALA A 32 6.10 17.32 9.89
C ALA A 32 4.97 16.61 9.16
N GLU A 33 4.99 15.28 9.15
CA GLU A 33 3.81 14.52 8.79
C GLU A 33 2.74 14.82 9.85
N PRO A 34 1.49 15.12 9.44
CA PRO A 34 0.43 15.23 10.43
C PRO A 34 0.40 13.92 11.21
N GLU A 35 0.16 13.99 12.52
CA GLU A 35 -0.30 12.85 13.33
C GLU A 35 -1.70 12.45 12.82
N GLU A 36 -1.80 12.05 11.57
CA GLU A 36 -2.90 11.23 11.07
C GLU A 36 -2.60 9.85 11.63
N ASP A 37 -3.47 9.39 12.55
CA ASP A 37 -3.51 8.04 13.11
C ASP A 37 -2.86 7.04 12.15
N ASP A 38 -1.79 6.39 12.62
CA ASP A 38 -0.97 5.43 11.91
C ASP A 38 -1.69 4.81 10.71
N PHE A 39 -1.48 5.39 9.52
CA PHE A 39 -1.96 4.85 8.24
C PHE A 39 -1.28 3.51 7.89
N TYR A 40 -0.49 2.96 8.80
CA TYR A 40 -0.20 1.54 8.84
C TYR A 40 -1.52 0.84 9.13
N TYR A 41 -2.21 0.40 8.07
CA TYR A 41 -3.12 -0.72 8.17
C TYR A 41 -2.33 -1.90 8.74
N GLU A 42 -2.31 -2.01 10.07
CA GLU A 42 -1.79 -3.18 10.74
C GLU A 42 -2.61 -4.34 10.21
N LEU A 43 -1.93 -5.29 9.56
CA LEU A 43 -2.59 -6.48 9.05
C LEU A 43 -3.34 -7.12 10.20
N SER A 44 -4.63 -7.35 10.02
CA SER A 44 -5.40 -8.10 11.00
C SER A 44 -4.74 -9.47 11.21
N SER A 45 -4.90 -10.06 12.40
CA SER A 45 -4.40 -11.40 12.69
C SER A 45 -4.86 -12.43 11.64
N GLU A 46 -6.05 -12.23 11.07
CA GLU A 46 -6.56 -13.08 9.99
C GLU A 46 -5.76 -12.93 8.69
N GLU A 47 -5.42 -11.71 8.28
CA GLU A 47 -4.60 -11.45 7.09
C GLU A 47 -3.19 -12.02 7.24
N VAL A 48 -2.59 -11.89 8.42
CA VAL A 48 -1.28 -12.49 8.73
C VAL A 48 -1.34 -14.01 8.61
N GLU A 49 -2.40 -14.66 9.14
CA GLU A 49 -2.58 -16.10 9.02
C GLU A 49 -2.79 -16.55 7.55
N ARG A 50 -3.55 -15.77 6.76
CA ARG A 50 -3.72 -16.04 5.33
C ARG A 50 -2.39 -15.99 4.57
N LEU A 51 -1.51 -15.04 4.91
CA LEU A 51 -0.17 -14.95 4.34
C LEU A 51 0.68 -16.16 4.71
N ARG A 52 0.73 -16.54 6.00
CA ARG A 52 1.47 -17.74 6.47
C ARG A 52 1.01 -19.01 5.75
N LYS A 53 -0.30 -19.15 5.58
CA LYS A 53 -0.87 -20.28 4.84
C LYS A 53 -0.46 -20.28 3.37
N SER A 54 -0.46 -19.12 2.73
CA SER A 54 -0.01 -18.96 1.33
C SER A 54 1.45 -19.38 1.17
N GLU A 55 2.34 -18.93 2.05
CA GLU A 55 3.75 -19.32 2.05
C GLU A 55 3.93 -20.84 2.18
N GLN A 56 3.17 -21.48 3.08
CA GLN A 56 3.21 -22.93 3.24
C GLN A 56 2.73 -23.66 1.97
N GLN A 57 1.66 -23.17 1.34
CA GLN A 57 1.15 -23.75 0.09
C GLN A 57 2.18 -23.65 -1.05
N ILE A 58 2.93 -22.54 -1.11
CA ILE A 58 4.01 -22.38 -2.09
C ILE A 58 5.12 -23.40 -1.83
N LYS A 59 5.55 -23.58 -0.58
CA LYS A 59 6.58 -24.57 -0.20
C LYS A 59 6.15 -26.00 -0.55
N GLU A 60 4.87 -26.31 -0.40
CA GLU A 60 4.29 -27.61 -0.72
C GLU A 60 3.96 -27.80 -2.22
N GLY A 61 4.25 -26.80 -3.07
CA GLY A 61 3.95 -26.85 -4.51
C GLY A 61 2.46 -26.78 -4.83
N LYS A 62 1.61 -26.42 -3.87
CA LYS A 62 0.14 -26.28 -4.01
C LYS A 62 -0.24 -24.95 -4.69
N THR A 63 0.44 -24.66 -5.80
CA THR A 63 0.19 -23.48 -6.63
C THR A 63 -0.47 -23.90 -7.95
N ILE A 64 -1.08 -22.95 -8.64
CA ILE A 64 -1.63 -23.16 -9.98
C ILE A 64 -0.94 -22.22 -10.96
N SER A 65 -0.91 -22.60 -12.24
CA SER A 65 -0.39 -21.69 -13.26
C SER A 65 -1.35 -20.53 -13.50
N SER A 66 -0.81 -19.43 -14.03
CA SER A 66 -1.59 -18.27 -14.47
C SER A 66 -2.71 -18.67 -15.44
N ASP A 67 -2.42 -19.56 -16.39
CA ASP A 67 -3.41 -20.02 -17.37
C ASP A 67 -4.57 -20.78 -16.72
N GLN A 68 -4.28 -21.61 -15.72
CA GLN A 68 -5.31 -22.30 -14.94
C GLN A 68 -6.16 -21.32 -14.13
N LEU A 69 -5.54 -20.29 -13.55
CA LEU A 69 -6.25 -19.22 -12.85
C LEU A 69 -7.21 -18.49 -13.79
N PHE A 70 -6.75 -18.03 -14.96
CA PHE A 70 -7.59 -17.31 -15.92
C PHE A 70 -8.75 -18.16 -16.46
N LYS A 71 -8.54 -19.46 -16.70
CA LYS A 71 -9.62 -20.39 -17.08
C LYS A 71 -10.70 -20.46 -16.00
N ARG A 72 -10.32 -20.57 -14.72
CA ARG A 72 -11.26 -20.60 -13.59
C ARG A 72 -12.02 -19.29 -13.44
N LEU A 73 -11.34 -18.15 -13.60
CA LEU A 73 -11.97 -16.83 -13.50
C LEU A 73 -13.02 -16.62 -14.61
N ARG A 74 -12.70 -16.95 -15.86
CA ARG A 74 -13.67 -16.89 -16.95
C ARG A 74 -14.86 -17.81 -16.70
N ALA A 75 -14.64 -19.05 -16.28
CA ALA A 75 -15.72 -19.98 -15.98
C ALA A 75 -16.65 -19.49 -14.85
N LYS A 76 -16.12 -18.74 -13.88
CA LYS A 76 -16.89 -18.26 -12.72
C LYS A 76 -17.59 -16.92 -12.96
N TYR A 77 -17.01 -16.03 -13.75
CA TYR A 77 -17.44 -14.63 -13.85
C TYR A 77 -17.81 -14.15 -15.25
N ALA A 78 -17.58 -14.94 -16.32
CA ALA A 78 -17.89 -14.53 -17.69
C ALA A 78 -19.29 -15.00 -18.17
N ASN A 79 -20.25 -15.07 -17.26
CA ASN A 79 -21.68 -15.22 -17.59
C ASN A 79 -22.30 -13.85 -17.86
#